data_AF-A0A929HHB1-F1
#
_entry.id   AF-A0A929HHB1-F1
#
_cell.length_a   1.000
_cell.length_b   1.000
_cell.length_c   1.000
_cell.angle_alpha   90.00
_cell.angle_beta   90.00
_cell.angle_gamma   90.00
#
_symmetry.space_group_name_H-M   'P 1'
#
loop_
_entity.id
_entity.type
_entity.pdbx_description
1 polymer ?
#
loop_
_entity_poly.entity_id
_entity_poly.type
_entity_poly.pdbx_seq_one_letter_code
_entity_poly.pdbx_strand_id
1 'polypeptide(L)'
;MKSKYIYLSIWISTLSLLFTACQLSASTEPDFESEIATIVALTLTASPQDIEPTAALPTPTLPAITPEPTVVDTDFQALNDQACQALMESMSQILGTSVEIAQIQIERSQAQDSGTACQLSAAFDGQHLSGSITIGNMLADMLVDQGWSGGVFGELGGECLGAGGWGPGAVTSCFTLEDKICQPFVYLEPINDQICETLPQDRSCLEQLAPDQKLYTAQLTCSQGLELPEISLPAESELQRIRFQPDETSAQVLGTLAPGSIAHFVLRAEGGQELTTIIDPADAVWVSIFSEDGAELKSDFNDQPEWSGTLPATQDYYIDLKSIVDTNTDYSLEVIIPPLEPDTTPGEIAGWIGYPGDTPRLHILAFNIETTYWYYIITSPNTTYYSMTGLPPGKYHVAAYSQHGQVSGYLTAGGQLSTVTILPDETTENIDLSSWYNPGAISLPADPVGW
;
A
#
# COMPACT_ATOMS: atom_id res chain seq x y z
N MET A 1 11.64 37.11 -22.06
CA MET A 1 12.50 36.37 -23.00
C MET A 1 13.97 36.40 -22.56
N LYS A 2 14.48 35.29 -22.02
CA LYS A 2 15.84 34.74 -22.26
C LYS A 2 15.99 33.44 -21.47
N SER A 3 15.95 32.33 -22.22
CA SER A 3 16.32 30.97 -21.83
C SER A 3 17.83 30.77 -21.99
N LYS A 4 18.43 29.86 -21.23
CA LYS A 4 19.53 28.99 -21.71
C LYS A 4 19.72 27.74 -20.85
N TYR A 5 19.89 26.64 -21.57
CA TYR A 5 20.01 25.24 -21.18
C TYR A 5 21.46 24.81 -20.80
N ILE A 6 21.54 23.80 -19.90
CA ILE A 6 22.38 22.57 -19.83
C ILE A 6 23.88 22.62 -20.17
N TYR A 7 24.73 22.06 -19.29
CA TYR A 7 25.76 21.06 -19.68
C TYR A 7 26.07 20.06 -18.54
N LEU A 8 26.08 18.79 -18.95
CA LEU A 8 26.44 17.55 -18.23
C LEU A 8 27.93 17.25 -18.47
N SER A 9 28.67 16.78 -17.46
CA SER A 9 29.90 15.98 -17.69
C SER A 9 30.28 15.11 -16.49
N ILE A 10 30.35 13.82 -16.80
CA ILE A 10 30.79 12.67 -16.00
C ILE A 10 32.32 12.61 -16.00
N TRP A 11 32.94 12.22 -14.88
CA TRP A 11 34.29 11.64 -14.83
C TRP A 11 34.35 10.46 -13.83
N ILE A 12 34.78 9.31 -14.32
CA ILE A 12 35.17 8.09 -13.59
C ILE A 12 36.68 7.89 -13.77
N SER A 13 37.31 7.17 -12.83
CA SER A 13 38.64 6.49 -12.86
C SER A 13 39.63 7.16 -11.90
N THR A 14 40.43 6.50 -11.08
CA THR A 14 40.86 5.10 -10.89
C THR A 14 41.80 5.14 -9.68
N LEU A 15 41.84 4.11 -8.81
CA LEU A 15 42.97 3.93 -7.89
C LEU A 15 43.27 2.42 -7.74
N SER A 16 44.47 2.04 -8.17
CA SER A 16 45.08 0.71 -8.04
C SER A 16 46.51 0.87 -7.52
N LEU A 17 47.04 -0.24 -6.96
CA LEU A 17 48.39 -0.57 -6.48
C LEU A 17 48.54 -0.55 -4.95
N LEU A 18 48.61 -1.72 -4.28
CA LEU A 18 49.66 -2.76 -4.21
C LEU A 18 50.85 -2.38 -3.32
N PHE A 19 51.17 -3.25 -2.34
CA PHE A 19 52.46 -3.87 -1.96
C PHE A 19 52.44 -4.19 -0.43
N THR A 20 53.07 -5.20 0.17
CA THR A 20 53.65 -6.53 -0.15
C THR A 20 54.30 -7.07 1.15
N ALA A 21 54.47 -8.40 1.23
CA ALA A 21 55.43 -9.21 2.03
C ALA A 21 55.09 -9.60 3.50
N CYS A 22 55.02 -10.91 3.84
CA CYS A 22 56.07 -11.98 4.00
C CYS A 22 56.61 -11.97 5.47
N GLN A 23 56.64 -13.04 6.28
CA GLN A 23 57.35 -14.33 6.20
C GLN A 23 57.04 -15.21 7.44
N LEU A 24 57.04 -16.55 7.27
CA LEU A 24 57.59 -17.66 8.11
C LEU A 24 57.16 -17.85 9.59
N SER A 25 57.08 -19.06 10.18
CA SER A 25 57.67 -20.39 9.90
C SER A 25 57.12 -21.49 10.85
N ALA A 26 57.24 -22.77 10.41
CA ALA A 26 57.60 -23.98 11.17
C ALA A 26 56.60 -24.55 12.21
N SER A 27 56.40 -25.86 12.43
CA SER A 27 57.02 -27.09 11.89
C SER A 27 56.26 -28.35 12.37
N THR A 28 56.45 -29.44 11.63
CA THR A 28 56.57 -30.86 12.06
C THR A 28 55.35 -31.63 12.60
N GLU A 29 54.85 -32.54 11.75
CA GLU A 29 54.28 -33.86 12.11
C GLU A 29 55.36 -34.81 12.65
N PRO A 30 54.97 -35.94 13.26
CA PRO A 30 55.11 -37.19 12.51
C PRO A 30 53.93 -38.18 12.61
N ASP A 31 53.77 -38.92 11.51
CA ASP A 31 53.03 -40.17 11.33
C ASP A 31 53.32 -41.25 12.38
N PHE A 32 52.30 -42.08 12.68
CA PHE A 32 52.47 -43.51 12.93
C PHE A 32 51.21 -44.27 12.47
N GLU A 33 51.38 -45.08 11.42
CA GLU A 33 50.41 -46.05 10.92
C GLU A 33 50.38 -47.36 11.74
N SER A 34 49.22 -48.01 11.62
CA SER A 34 48.95 -49.45 11.66
C SER A 34 48.73 -50.16 13.01
N GLU A 35 47.97 -51.24 13.13
CA GLU A 35 46.74 -51.76 12.51
C GLU A 35 46.49 -53.11 13.25
N ILE A 36 45.24 -53.56 13.27
CA ILE A 36 44.75 -54.97 13.38
C ILE A 36 44.73 -55.75 14.73
N ALA A 37 43.52 -56.29 14.98
CA ALA A 37 43.18 -57.71 15.21
C ALA A 37 43.01 -58.30 16.63
N THR A 38 41.73 -58.59 16.93
CA THR A 38 41.19 -59.94 17.21
C THR A 38 41.04 -60.42 18.67
N ILE A 39 39.76 -60.46 19.10
CA ILE A 39 38.95 -61.55 19.70
C ILE A 39 39.67 -62.58 20.62
N VAL A 40 39.09 -62.83 21.82
CA VAL A 40 38.54 -64.14 22.31
C VAL A 40 38.49 -64.25 23.86
N ALA A 41 37.26 -64.52 24.34
CA ALA A 41 36.86 -65.43 25.43
C ALA A 41 36.75 -65.01 26.92
N LEU A 42 35.50 -65.23 27.40
CA LEU A 42 35.09 -65.97 28.61
C LEU A 42 35.34 -65.28 29.96
N THR A 43 34.30 -64.85 30.69
CA THR A 43 33.44 -65.66 31.59
C THR A 43 32.65 -64.63 32.46
N LEU A 44 31.51 -64.85 33.12
CA LEU A 44 30.81 -66.02 33.64
C LEU A 44 29.34 -65.63 33.89
N THR A 45 28.51 -66.67 33.85
CA THR A 45 27.12 -66.85 34.28
C THR A 45 26.65 -66.09 35.53
N ALA A 46 25.45 -65.52 35.46
CA ALA A 46 24.53 -65.46 36.59
C ALA A 46 23.10 -65.78 36.11
N SER A 47 22.49 -66.80 36.72
CA SER A 47 21.11 -67.22 36.52
C SER A 47 20.10 -66.19 37.07
N PRO A 48 18.86 -66.15 36.55
CA PRO A 48 17.83 -65.24 36.99
C PRO A 48 17.30 -65.65 38.37
N GLN A 49 17.30 -64.73 39.33
CA GLN A 49 16.46 -64.87 40.52
C GLN A 49 15.12 -64.18 40.25
N ASP A 50 14.06 -64.95 40.42
CA ASP A 50 12.67 -64.54 40.40
C ASP A 50 12.44 -63.33 41.30
N ILE A 51 12.15 -62.18 40.69
CA ILE A 51 11.48 -61.06 41.35
C ILE A 51 10.05 -61.06 40.84
N GLU A 52 9.14 -61.42 41.73
CA GLU A 52 7.69 -61.25 41.61
C GLU A 52 7.36 -59.81 41.18
N PRO A 53 6.39 -59.59 40.26
CA PRO A 53 6.09 -58.25 39.78
C PRO A 53 5.52 -57.42 40.93
N THR A 54 6.34 -56.53 41.48
CA THR A 54 5.89 -55.52 42.42
C THR A 54 4.85 -54.66 41.70
N ALA A 55 3.67 -54.56 42.31
CA ALA A 55 2.51 -53.85 41.82
C ALA A 55 2.89 -52.50 41.19
N ALA A 56 2.34 -52.25 39.99
CA ALA A 56 2.45 -50.97 39.31
C ALA A 56 2.04 -49.83 40.27
N LEU A 57 2.93 -48.86 40.42
CA LEU A 57 2.59 -47.58 41.04
C LEU A 57 1.38 -46.99 40.29
N PRO A 58 0.38 -46.42 40.99
CA PRO A 58 -0.70 -45.73 40.32
C PRO A 58 -0.10 -44.58 39.52
N THR A 59 -0.37 -44.57 38.22
CA THR A 59 -0.08 -43.46 37.32
C THR A 59 -0.65 -42.18 37.94
N PRO A 60 0.13 -41.11 38.15
CA PRO A 60 -0.46 -39.84 38.55
C PRO A 60 -1.37 -39.39 37.40
N THR A 61 -2.68 -39.51 37.62
CA THR A 61 -3.66 -38.91 36.71
C THR A 61 -3.55 -37.41 36.94
N LEU A 62 -2.92 -36.70 36.00
CA LEU A 62 -3.00 -35.24 35.98
C LEU A 62 -4.49 -34.86 35.96
N PRO A 63 -4.91 -33.87 36.76
CA PRO A 63 -6.26 -33.35 36.63
C PRO A 63 -6.43 -32.86 35.19
N ALA A 64 -7.48 -33.34 34.52
CA ALA A 64 -7.92 -32.78 33.26
C ALA A 64 -8.36 -31.34 33.54
N ILE A 65 -7.43 -30.40 33.37
CA ILE A 65 -7.76 -29.01 33.21
C ILE A 65 -8.25 -28.93 31.76
N THR A 66 -9.56 -28.98 31.57
CA THR A 66 -10.16 -28.48 30.34
C THR A 66 -9.89 -26.98 30.37
N PRO A 67 -9.02 -26.41 29.51
CA PRO A 67 -8.98 -24.97 29.40
C PRO A 67 -10.33 -24.57 28.80
N GLU A 68 -11.12 -23.85 29.58
CA GLU A 68 -12.16 -23.00 29.05
C GLU A 68 -11.49 -22.12 27.97
N PRO A 69 -12.04 -22.03 26.75
CA PRO A 69 -11.40 -21.27 25.68
C PRO A 69 -11.51 -19.79 26.05
N THR A 70 -10.55 -19.28 26.80
CA THR A 70 -10.23 -17.87 26.82
C THR A 70 -9.86 -17.53 25.39
N VAL A 71 -10.75 -16.82 24.71
CA VAL A 71 -10.46 -16.14 23.45
C VAL A 71 -9.42 -15.08 23.79
N VAL A 72 -8.16 -15.48 23.73
CA VAL A 72 -7.04 -14.55 23.64
C VAL A 72 -7.15 -13.98 22.23
N ASP A 73 -7.09 -12.66 22.13
CA ASP A 73 -6.95 -11.98 20.85
C ASP A 73 -5.61 -12.42 20.26
N THR A 74 -5.63 -13.38 19.34
CA THR A 74 -4.43 -14.03 18.80
C THR A 74 -4.29 -13.72 17.34
N ASP A 75 -3.28 -12.95 16.96
CA ASP A 75 -3.00 -12.56 15.57
C ASP A 75 -2.65 -13.75 14.66
N PHE A 76 -2.31 -14.89 15.29
CA PHE A 76 -1.87 -16.12 14.62
C PHE A 76 -2.71 -17.34 15.00
N GLN A 77 -3.09 -18.13 13.99
CA GLN A 77 -3.65 -19.46 14.16
C GLN A 77 -2.77 -20.52 13.50
N ALA A 78 -2.76 -21.71 14.11
CA ALA A 78 -2.15 -22.88 13.48
C ALA A 78 -2.78 -23.10 12.10
N LEU A 79 -1.99 -23.57 11.12
CA LEU A 79 -2.59 -23.90 9.82
C LEU A 79 -3.70 -24.93 10.01
N ASN A 80 -4.65 -24.96 9.08
CA ASN A 80 -5.68 -25.99 9.11
C ASN A 80 -5.07 -27.41 9.10
N ASP A 81 -5.80 -28.38 9.66
CA ASP A 81 -5.32 -29.76 9.84
C ASP A 81 -4.80 -30.37 8.53
N GLN A 82 -5.44 -30.09 7.40
CA GLN A 82 -5.04 -30.59 6.09
C GLN A 82 -3.69 -30.02 5.65
N ALA A 83 -3.46 -28.73 5.84
CA ALA A 83 -2.21 -28.06 5.51
C ALA A 83 -1.05 -28.54 6.40
N CYS A 84 -1.28 -28.66 7.72
CA CYS A 84 -0.26 -29.20 8.63
C CYS A 84 0.05 -30.68 8.33
N GLN A 85 -0.96 -31.49 7.98
CA GLN A 85 -0.74 -32.89 7.58
C GLN A 85 0.04 -33.00 6.27
N ALA A 86 -0.25 -32.17 5.26
CA ALA A 86 0.49 -32.17 4.00
C ALA A 86 1.96 -31.79 4.18
N LEU A 87 2.25 -30.79 5.03
CA LEU A 87 3.61 -30.43 5.40
C LEU A 87 4.30 -31.57 6.17
N MET A 88 3.60 -32.27 7.06
CA MET A 88 4.12 -33.42 7.79
C MET A 88 4.53 -34.56 6.87
N GLU A 89 3.67 -34.90 5.91
CA GLU A 89 3.95 -35.95 4.93
C GLU A 89 5.17 -35.60 4.09
N SER A 90 5.25 -34.35 3.63
CA SER A 90 6.40 -33.84 2.87
C SER A 90 7.70 -33.87 3.69
N MET A 91 7.65 -33.43 4.94
CA MET A 91 8.79 -33.43 5.86
C MET A 91 9.22 -34.87 6.20
N SER A 92 8.28 -35.78 6.42
CA SER A 92 8.56 -37.18 6.69
C SER A 92 9.21 -37.87 5.50
N GLN A 93 8.75 -37.57 4.27
CA GLN A 93 9.34 -38.10 3.05
C GLN A 93 10.77 -37.64 2.84
N ILE A 94 11.06 -36.35 3.09
CA ILE A 94 12.38 -35.76 2.88
C ILE A 94 13.37 -36.19 3.96
N LEU A 95 12.93 -36.24 5.22
CA LEU A 95 13.76 -36.67 6.34
C LEU A 95 13.86 -38.19 6.46
N GLY A 96 12.98 -38.96 5.81
CA GLY A 96 12.95 -40.42 5.88
C GLY A 96 12.68 -40.98 7.29
N THR A 97 11.99 -40.20 8.14
CA THR A 97 11.65 -40.56 9.53
C THR A 97 10.23 -40.12 9.86
N SER A 98 9.69 -40.59 10.98
CA SER A 98 8.38 -40.14 11.48
C SER A 98 8.46 -38.70 11.98
N VAL A 99 7.47 -37.90 11.60
CA VAL A 99 7.29 -36.52 12.08
C VAL A 99 6.07 -36.50 13.00
N GLU A 100 6.21 -35.86 14.15
CA GLU A 100 5.11 -35.61 15.08
C GLU A 100 4.56 -34.20 14.88
N ILE A 101 3.24 -34.04 14.92
CA ILE A 101 2.57 -32.74 14.89
C ILE A 101 2.13 -32.40 16.31
N ALA A 102 2.45 -31.19 16.76
CA ALA A 102 1.92 -30.59 17.97
C ALA A 102 1.40 -29.18 17.67
N GLN A 103 0.37 -28.74 18.40
CA GLN A 103 -0.04 -27.34 18.40
C GLN A 103 0.66 -26.63 19.55
N ILE A 104 1.37 -25.55 19.26
CA ILE A 104 2.13 -24.77 20.24
C ILE A 104 1.65 -23.33 20.30
N GLN A 105 1.93 -22.64 21.40
CA GLN A 105 1.78 -21.19 21.50
C GLN A 105 3.03 -20.51 20.93
N ILE A 106 2.83 -19.43 20.19
CA ILE A 106 3.88 -18.61 19.60
C ILE A 106 3.67 -17.15 20.00
N GLU A 107 4.77 -16.42 20.18
CA GLU A 107 4.77 -14.99 20.46
C GLU A 107 5.79 -14.30 19.54
N ARG A 108 5.48 -13.14 18.98
CA ARG A 108 6.46 -12.32 18.26
C ARG A 108 6.88 -11.16 19.16
N SER A 109 8.02 -11.34 19.81
CA SER A 109 8.50 -10.46 20.88
C SER A 109 8.71 -8.99 20.50
N GLN A 110 8.87 -8.66 19.20
CA GLN A 110 8.99 -7.27 18.73
C GLN A 110 7.64 -6.65 18.32
N ALA A 111 6.70 -7.45 17.82
CA ALA A 111 5.40 -6.98 17.34
C ALA A 111 4.27 -7.06 18.39
N GLN A 112 4.51 -7.73 19.54
CA GLN A 112 3.50 -8.08 20.55
C GLN A 112 2.41 -9.05 20.05
N ASP A 113 2.60 -9.67 18.89
CA ASP A 113 1.68 -10.66 18.37
C ASP A 113 1.75 -11.97 19.17
N SER A 114 0.61 -12.63 19.36
CA SER A 114 0.57 -13.96 19.98
C SER A 114 -0.41 -14.89 19.25
N GLY A 115 -0.22 -16.20 19.39
CA GLY A 115 -1.17 -17.13 18.82
C GLY A 115 -0.73 -18.58 18.84
N THR A 116 -1.31 -19.37 17.94
CA THR A 116 -0.99 -20.80 17.83
C THR A 116 -0.28 -21.12 16.53
N ALA A 117 0.58 -22.12 16.55
CA ALA A 117 1.22 -22.66 15.35
C ALA A 117 1.14 -24.19 15.38
N CYS A 118 1.14 -24.82 14.21
CA CYS A 118 1.45 -26.24 14.13
C CYS A 118 2.96 -26.42 14.02
N GLN A 119 3.52 -27.13 15.00
CA GLN A 119 4.91 -27.51 15.05
C GLN A 119 5.04 -28.96 14.60
N LEU A 120 5.80 -29.16 13.54
CA LEU A 120 6.19 -30.45 13.03
C LEU A 120 7.59 -30.76 13.56
N SER A 121 7.77 -31.88 14.25
CA SER A 121 9.05 -32.25 14.87
C SER A 121 9.48 -33.65 14.45
N ALA A 122 10.75 -33.80 14.08
CA ALA A 122 11.38 -35.09 13.85
C ALA A 122 12.74 -35.13 14.53
N ALA A 123 12.99 -36.21 15.27
CA ALA A 123 14.26 -36.49 15.91
C ALA A 123 14.93 -37.70 15.24
N PHE A 124 16.22 -37.59 14.94
CA PHE A 124 17.00 -38.67 14.33
C PHE A 124 18.48 -38.55 14.68
N ASP A 125 19.20 -39.66 14.58
CA ASP A 125 20.65 -39.66 14.80
C ASP A 125 21.42 -39.14 13.57
N GLY A 126 22.69 -38.80 13.80
CA GLY A 126 23.60 -38.36 12.74
C GLY A 126 24.06 -39.46 11.78
N GLN A 127 23.71 -40.73 11.99
CA GLN A 127 24.02 -41.81 11.03
C GLN A 127 23.05 -41.78 9.85
N HIS A 128 21.80 -41.40 10.10
CA HIS A 128 20.76 -41.30 9.07
C HIS A 128 20.90 -40.04 8.21
N LEU A 129 21.00 -38.88 8.87
CA LEU A 129 21.16 -37.56 8.22
C LEU A 129 22.07 -36.70 9.09
N SER A 130 23.04 -36.00 8.48
CA SER A 130 24.01 -35.19 9.22
C SER A 130 24.19 -33.80 8.63
N GLY A 131 24.49 -32.85 9.52
CA GLY A 131 24.73 -31.45 9.19
C GLY A 131 23.47 -30.59 9.26
N SER A 132 23.41 -29.71 10.25
CA SER A 132 22.24 -28.84 10.49
C SER A 132 21.91 -27.95 9.29
N ILE A 133 22.93 -27.48 8.56
CA ILE A 133 22.75 -26.66 7.35
C ILE A 133 22.14 -27.49 6.22
N THR A 134 22.62 -28.72 6.00
CA THR A 134 22.08 -29.62 4.97
C THR A 134 20.62 -29.93 5.25
N ILE A 135 20.29 -30.28 6.50
CA ILE A 135 18.91 -30.57 6.94
C ILE A 135 18.04 -29.32 6.77
N GLY A 136 18.52 -28.14 7.18
CA GLY A 136 17.79 -26.88 7.02
C GLY A 136 17.53 -26.52 5.55
N ASN A 137 18.50 -26.74 4.66
CA ASN A 137 18.32 -26.52 3.23
C ASN A 137 17.32 -27.50 2.62
N MET A 138 17.31 -28.77 3.04
CA MET A 138 16.30 -29.74 2.60
C MET A 138 14.88 -29.30 2.98
N LEU A 139 14.70 -28.74 4.18
CA LEU A 139 13.40 -28.18 4.61
C LEU A 139 13.05 -26.89 3.85
N ALA A 140 14.04 -26.06 3.53
CA ALA A 140 13.85 -24.85 2.73
C ALA A 140 13.42 -25.20 1.29
N ASP A 141 14.14 -26.10 0.62
CA ASP A 141 13.84 -26.55 -0.74
C ASP A 141 12.44 -27.19 -0.80
N MET A 142 12.06 -27.97 0.22
CA MET A 142 10.70 -28.51 0.37
C MET A 142 9.62 -27.43 0.33
N LEU A 143 9.84 -26.31 1.04
CA LEU A 143 8.88 -25.20 1.09
C LEU A 143 8.87 -24.44 -0.24
N VAL A 144 10.03 -24.19 -0.85
CA VAL A 144 10.14 -23.53 -2.16
C VAL A 144 9.43 -24.34 -3.25
N ASP A 145 9.61 -25.66 -3.28
CA ASP A 145 8.94 -26.55 -4.22
C ASP A 145 7.40 -26.54 -4.05
N GLN A 146 6.93 -26.20 -2.86
CA GLN A 146 5.51 -26.01 -2.54
C GLN A 146 5.02 -24.57 -2.76
N GLY A 147 5.83 -23.71 -3.37
CA GLY A 147 5.46 -22.35 -3.75
C GLY A 147 5.70 -21.30 -2.67
N TRP A 148 6.30 -21.65 -1.54
CA TRP A 148 6.62 -20.69 -0.49
C TRP A 148 7.80 -19.81 -0.92
N SER A 149 7.74 -18.52 -0.61
CA SER A 149 8.81 -17.55 -0.83
C SER A 149 9.58 -17.29 0.46
N GLY A 150 10.91 -17.41 0.42
CA GLY A 150 11.76 -17.19 1.59
C GLY A 150 13.22 -17.43 1.25
N GLY A 151 14.11 -17.13 2.18
CA GLY A 151 15.55 -17.28 1.96
C GLY A 151 16.32 -17.59 3.24
N VAL A 152 17.40 -18.35 3.09
CA VAL A 152 18.41 -18.53 4.12
C VAL A 152 19.24 -17.23 4.16
N PHE A 153 19.25 -16.54 5.31
CA PHE A 153 19.94 -15.25 5.51
C PHE A 153 19.31 -14.03 4.80
N GLY A 154 18.17 -13.56 5.31
CA GLY A 154 17.88 -12.12 5.39
C GLY A 154 17.67 -11.28 4.12
N GLU A 155 17.53 -11.87 2.93
CA GLU A 155 17.34 -11.07 1.70
C GLU A 155 15.88 -10.69 1.40
N LEU A 156 14.89 -11.19 2.15
CA LEU A 156 13.50 -10.70 2.10
C LEU A 156 13.01 -10.48 3.54
N GLY A 157 13.13 -9.24 4.01
CA GLY A 157 12.93 -8.82 5.40
C GLY A 157 11.48 -8.89 5.87
N GLY A 158 11.12 -9.99 6.53
CA GLY A 158 9.98 -10.08 7.43
C GLY A 158 10.43 -10.63 8.79
N GLU A 159 9.80 -10.18 9.88
CA GLU A 159 10.04 -10.72 11.22
C GLU A 159 9.48 -12.15 11.31
N CYS A 160 10.36 -13.11 11.61
CA CYS A 160 10.03 -14.50 11.84
C CYS A 160 9.12 -14.72 13.06
N LEU A 161 8.48 -15.90 13.16
CA LEU A 161 7.78 -16.31 14.37
C LEU A 161 8.78 -16.33 15.55
N GLY A 162 8.49 -15.56 16.60
CA GLY A 162 9.41 -15.32 17.69
C GLY A 162 9.54 -16.50 18.67
N ALA A 163 10.20 -17.58 18.27
CA ALA A 163 10.82 -18.53 19.19
C ALA A 163 12.00 -19.22 18.49
N GLY A 164 13.22 -18.73 18.71
CA GLY A 164 14.43 -19.36 18.16
C GLY A 164 15.69 -18.55 18.42
N GLY A 165 16.14 -18.55 19.67
CA GLY A 165 17.35 -17.86 20.11
C GLY A 165 18.66 -18.53 19.68
N TRP A 166 19.71 -17.71 19.85
CA TRP A 166 21.14 -17.88 19.58
C TRP A 166 21.79 -19.22 20.00
N GLY A 167 22.56 -19.81 19.09
CA GLY A 167 23.46 -20.95 19.33
C GLY A 167 24.07 -21.50 18.02
N PRO A 168 25.28 -22.09 18.04
CA PRO A 168 25.97 -22.50 16.81
C PRO A 168 25.24 -23.65 16.10
N GLY A 169 24.68 -23.37 14.91
CA GLY A 169 23.98 -24.34 14.06
C GLY A 169 22.54 -23.98 13.72
N ALA A 170 21.97 -22.95 14.35
CA ALA A 170 20.66 -22.42 13.99
C ALA A 170 20.70 -21.73 12.62
N VAL A 171 19.99 -22.30 11.63
CA VAL A 171 19.57 -21.57 10.44
C VAL A 171 18.15 -21.08 10.69
N THR A 172 17.99 -19.77 10.90
CA THR A 172 16.67 -19.14 10.97
C THR A 172 16.37 -18.57 9.60
N SER A 173 15.50 -19.25 8.85
CA SER A 173 14.86 -18.72 7.65
C SER A 173 13.36 -18.75 7.86
N CYS A 174 12.67 -17.79 7.28
CA CYS A 174 11.21 -17.78 7.24
C CYS A 174 10.74 -17.80 5.80
N PHE A 175 9.66 -18.53 5.62
CA PHE A 175 9.01 -18.75 4.35
C PHE A 175 7.58 -18.26 4.49
N THR A 176 7.13 -17.50 3.52
CA THR A 176 5.77 -16.99 3.44
C THR A 176 5.07 -17.57 2.23
N LEU A 177 3.77 -17.81 2.38
CA LEU A 177 2.88 -18.20 1.29
C LEU A 177 1.54 -17.53 1.57
N GLU A 178 1.22 -16.49 0.81
CA GLU A 178 0.04 -15.65 1.07
C GLU A 178 0.08 -15.05 2.50
N ASP A 179 -0.88 -15.40 3.35
CA ASP A 179 -1.02 -15.01 4.76
C ASP A 179 -0.32 -15.99 5.73
N LYS A 180 0.32 -17.03 5.20
CA LYS A 180 0.95 -18.10 5.96
C LYS A 180 2.43 -17.81 6.16
N ILE A 181 2.96 -18.22 7.30
CA ILE A 181 4.37 -18.17 7.65
C ILE A 181 4.83 -19.53 8.19
N CYS A 182 5.97 -19.99 7.71
CA CYS A 182 6.61 -21.22 8.12
C CYS A 182 8.08 -20.96 8.43
N GLN A 183 8.53 -21.48 9.57
CA GLN A 183 9.90 -21.33 10.04
C GLN A 183 10.53 -22.71 10.27
N PRO A 184 11.43 -23.15 9.39
CA PRO A 184 12.28 -24.29 9.69
C PRO A 184 13.31 -23.92 10.77
N PHE A 185 13.59 -24.88 11.65
CA PHE A 185 14.62 -24.79 12.65
C PHE A 185 15.25 -26.17 12.85
N VAL A 186 16.57 -26.23 12.94
CA VAL A 186 17.30 -27.48 13.20
C VAL A 186 18.25 -27.22 14.36
N TYR A 187 18.06 -27.98 15.44
CA TYR A 187 19.00 -27.97 16.55
C TYR A 187 19.69 -29.33 16.70
N LEU A 188 20.93 -29.26 17.19
CA LEU A 188 21.79 -30.41 17.41
C LEU A 188 22.15 -30.46 18.88
N GLU A 189 21.88 -31.58 19.51
CA GLU A 189 22.26 -31.88 20.89
C GLU A 189 22.93 -33.26 20.99
N PRO A 190 23.64 -33.56 22.08
CA PRO A 190 24.09 -34.91 22.36
C PRO A 190 22.89 -35.81 22.64
N ILE A 191 22.91 -37.06 22.18
CA ILE A 191 21.85 -38.03 22.55
C ILE A 191 21.81 -38.31 24.06
N ASN A 192 22.91 -38.03 24.76
CA ASN A 192 23.03 -38.07 26.20
C ASN A 192 24.03 -36.99 26.66
N ASP A 193 23.57 -36.04 27.46
CA ASP A 193 24.36 -34.91 27.95
C ASP A 193 25.62 -35.33 28.74
N GLN A 194 25.59 -36.50 29.37
CA GLN A 194 26.73 -37.05 30.11
C GLN A 194 27.92 -37.38 29.21
N ILE A 195 27.71 -37.56 27.90
CA ILE A 195 28.81 -37.79 26.95
C ILE A 195 29.73 -36.57 26.94
N CYS A 196 29.17 -35.37 26.96
CA CYS A 196 29.94 -34.11 26.96
C CYS A 196 30.73 -33.89 28.25
N GLU A 197 30.29 -34.46 29.38
CA GLU A 197 31.01 -34.38 30.65
C GLU A 197 32.31 -35.20 30.64
N THR A 198 32.38 -36.21 29.78
CA THR A 198 33.55 -37.11 29.67
C THR A 198 34.56 -36.69 28.61
N LEU A 199 34.20 -35.72 27.74
CA LEU A 199 35.03 -35.28 26.64
C LEU A 199 36.01 -34.17 27.03
N PRO A 200 37.17 -34.10 26.35
CA PRO A 200 38.09 -32.98 26.45
C PRO A 200 37.39 -31.63 26.22
N GLN A 201 37.63 -30.66 27.09
CA GLN A 201 37.00 -29.34 27.06
C GLN A 201 37.73 -28.34 26.13
N ASP A 202 38.68 -28.80 25.33
CA ASP A 202 39.48 -27.98 24.41
C ASP A 202 38.78 -27.70 23.07
N ARG A 203 37.66 -28.40 22.78
CA ARG A 203 36.79 -28.18 21.62
C ARG A 203 35.33 -28.21 22.03
N SER A 204 34.45 -27.68 21.18
CA SER A 204 33.00 -27.82 21.35
C SER A 204 32.63 -29.30 21.44
N CYS A 205 31.86 -29.70 22.45
CA CYS A 205 31.44 -31.09 22.62
C CYS A 205 30.80 -31.64 21.34
N LEU A 206 29.90 -30.86 20.72
CA LEU A 206 29.14 -31.25 19.53
C LEU A 206 30.03 -31.59 18.32
N GLU A 207 31.22 -31.02 18.23
CA GLU A 207 32.18 -31.32 17.17
C GLU A 207 32.90 -32.66 17.38
N GLN A 208 33.00 -33.11 18.63
CA GLN A 208 33.70 -34.33 19.03
C GLN A 208 32.80 -35.57 19.04
N LEU A 209 31.48 -35.40 19.04
CA LEU A 209 30.52 -36.51 19.03
C LEU A 209 30.60 -37.31 17.72
N ALA A 210 30.57 -38.64 17.85
CA ALA A 210 30.35 -39.53 16.71
C ALA A 210 28.93 -39.36 16.14
N PRO A 211 28.67 -39.72 14.87
CA PRO A 211 27.35 -39.52 14.26
C PRO A 211 26.18 -40.15 15.03
N ASP A 212 26.34 -41.33 15.63
CA ASP A 212 25.35 -42.00 16.49
C ASP A 212 25.16 -41.36 17.87
N GLN A 213 26.08 -40.48 18.29
CA GLN A 213 25.99 -39.74 19.54
C GLN A 213 25.32 -38.37 19.37
N LYS A 214 25.01 -37.99 18.11
CA LYS A 214 24.36 -36.74 17.75
C LYS A 214 22.86 -36.96 17.61
N LEU A 215 22.07 -36.16 18.30
CA LEU A 215 20.62 -36.09 18.14
C LEU A 215 20.28 -34.80 17.40
N TYR A 216 19.79 -34.96 16.18
CA TYR A 216 19.24 -33.85 15.40
C TYR A 216 17.75 -33.79 15.62
N THR A 217 17.26 -32.59 15.93
CA THR A 217 15.83 -32.31 15.95
C THR A 217 15.52 -31.26 14.91
N ALA A 218 14.81 -31.69 13.87
CA ALA A 218 14.27 -30.83 12.85
C ALA A 218 12.85 -30.40 13.26
N GLN A 219 12.62 -29.09 13.26
CA GLN A 219 11.34 -28.48 13.53
C GLN A 219 10.90 -27.64 12.34
N LEU A 220 9.62 -27.67 12.03
CA LEU A 220 8.98 -26.74 11.13
C LEU A 220 7.77 -26.16 11.87
N THR A 221 7.83 -24.87 12.19
CA THR A 221 6.77 -24.17 12.91
C THR A 221 6.01 -23.31 11.93
N CYS A 222 4.74 -23.64 11.68
CA CYS A 222 3.92 -22.96 10.71
C CYS A 222 2.66 -22.38 11.34
N SER A 223 2.37 -21.16 10.96
CA SER A 223 1.18 -20.42 11.38
C SER A 223 0.60 -19.71 10.18
N GLN A 224 -0.68 -19.44 10.21
CA GLN A 224 -1.33 -18.48 9.35
C GLN A 224 -1.74 -17.29 10.19
N GLY A 225 -1.81 -16.11 9.56
CA GLY A 225 -2.62 -15.04 10.13
C GLY A 225 -4.02 -15.58 10.39
N LEU A 226 -4.77 -14.94 11.29
CA LEU A 226 -6.20 -15.15 11.29
C LEU A 226 -6.73 -14.85 9.88
N GLU A 227 -7.06 -15.89 9.11
CA GLU A 227 -8.19 -15.82 8.20
C GLU A 227 -9.36 -15.52 9.13
N LEU A 228 -9.62 -14.23 9.33
CA LEU A 228 -10.93 -13.79 9.72
C LEU A 228 -11.86 -14.57 8.79
N PRO A 229 -12.89 -15.27 9.31
CA PRO A 229 -13.89 -15.86 8.42
C PRO A 229 -14.26 -14.80 7.39
N GLU A 230 -14.72 -15.19 6.19
CA GLU A 230 -15.51 -14.28 5.37
C GLU A 230 -16.79 -13.93 6.17
N ILE A 231 -16.63 -13.14 7.22
CA ILE A 231 -17.60 -12.20 7.72
C ILE A 231 -17.97 -11.47 6.44
N SER A 232 -19.25 -11.49 6.08
CA SER A 232 -19.78 -10.48 5.19
C SER A 232 -19.34 -9.13 5.79
N LEU A 233 -18.24 -8.59 5.25
CA LEU A 233 -17.42 -7.58 5.91
C LEU A 233 -18.31 -6.47 6.49
N PRO A 234 -18.30 -6.21 7.80
CA PRO A 234 -18.33 -4.82 8.22
C PRO A 234 -16.95 -4.27 7.84
N ALA A 235 -16.91 -3.47 6.79
CA ALA A 235 -15.70 -2.86 6.23
C ALA A 235 -14.81 -2.26 7.33
N GLU A 236 -13.63 -2.84 7.55
CA GLU A 236 -12.58 -2.19 8.35
C GLU A 236 -11.61 -1.50 7.39
N SER A 237 -11.76 -0.16 7.31
CA SER A 237 -10.86 0.78 6.65
C SER A 237 -10.43 0.48 5.21
N GLU A 238 -11.36 0.03 4.35
CA GLU A 238 -11.21 0.31 2.93
C GLU A 238 -11.18 1.82 2.75
N LEU A 239 -10.19 2.33 2.03
CA LEU A 239 -10.17 3.72 1.58
C LEU A 239 -11.54 4.07 0.99
N GLN A 240 -12.37 4.76 1.77
CA GLN A 240 -13.76 4.95 1.43
C GLN A 240 -13.87 6.13 0.48
N ARG A 241 -14.33 5.88 -0.74
CA ARG A 241 -14.55 6.96 -1.70
C ARG A 241 -15.81 7.75 -1.38
N ILE A 242 -15.63 9.00 -1.00
CA ILE A 242 -16.72 9.97 -0.83
C ILE A 242 -17.20 10.38 -2.22
N ARG A 243 -18.52 10.29 -2.45
CA ARG A 243 -19.19 10.72 -3.68
C ARG A 243 -20.38 11.58 -3.29
N PHE A 244 -20.53 12.72 -3.96
CA PHE A 244 -21.70 13.57 -3.79
C PHE A 244 -22.87 12.99 -4.58
N GLN A 245 -24.09 13.23 -4.10
CA GLN A 245 -25.26 12.98 -4.93
C GLN A 245 -25.27 13.94 -6.13
N PRO A 246 -25.99 13.59 -7.22
CA PRO A 246 -26.20 14.52 -8.31
C PRO A 246 -26.70 15.88 -7.81
N ASP A 247 -26.08 16.96 -8.25
CA ASP A 247 -26.38 18.36 -7.89
C ASP A 247 -26.13 18.74 -6.41
N GLU A 248 -25.49 17.87 -5.61
CA GLU A 248 -25.01 18.20 -4.26
C GLU A 248 -23.55 18.65 -4.26
N THR A 249 -23.22 19.58 -3.37
CA THR A 249 -21.86 20.12 -3.16
C THR A 249 -21.27 19.67 -1.82
N SER A 250 -21.97 18.78 -1.11
CA SER A 250 -21.51 18.20 0.13
C SER A 250 -21.90 16.74 0.25
N ALA A 251 -21.20 16.01 1.13
CA ALA A 251 -21.60 14.69 1.57
C ALA A 251 -21.28 14.51 3.05
N GLN A 252 -22.17 13.81 3.74
CA GLN A 252 -21.96 13.39 5.12
C GLN A 252 -21.65 11.89 5.17
N VAL A 253 -20.63 11.55 5.94
CA VAL A 253 -20.23 10.18 6.24
C VAL A 253 -20.31 9.96 7.74
N LEU A 254 -21.00 8.90 8.14
CA LEU A 254 -21.14 8.49 9.53
C LEU A 254 -20.36 7.20 9.75
N GLY A 255 -19.74 7.06 10.91
CA GLY A 255 -19.05 5.84 11.29
C GLY A 255 -18.70 5.78 12.76
N THR A 256 -17.96 4.74 13.14
CA THR A 256 -17.44 4.56 14.51
C THR A 256 -15.95 4.26 14.41
N LEU A 257 -15.15 4.93 15.22
CA LEU A 257 -13.71 4.68 15.36
C LEU A 257 -13.43 3.96 16.68
N ALA A 258 -12.67 2.87 16.60
CA ALA A 258 -12.07 2.24 17.79
C ALA A 258 -10.92 3.11 18.35
N PRO A 259 -10.52 2.92 19.61
CA PRO A 259 -9.40 3.66 20.22
C PRO A 259 -8.13 3.61 19.36
N GLY A 260 -7.57 4.78 19.03
CA GLY A 260 -6.35 4.89 18.23
C GLY A 260 -6.46 4.48 16.74
N SER A 261 -7.62 3.99 16.30
CA SER A 261 -7.85 3.60 14.90
C SER A 261 -7.91 4.81 13.97
N ILE A 262 -7.66 4.56 12.68
CA ILE A 262 -7.73 5.55 11.61
C ILE A 262 -8.76 5.07 10.58
N ALA A 263 -9.65 5.96 10.13
CA ALA A 263 -10.48 5.75 8.96
C ALA A 263 -9.94 6.55 7.78
N HIS A 264 -9.81 5.89 6.63
CA HIS A 264 -9.27 6.48 5.40
C HIS A 264 -10.38 6.81 4.41
N PHE A 265 -10.38 8.04 3.89
CA PHE A 265 -11.31 8.48 2.85
C PHE A 265 -10.55 9.00 1.63
N VAL A 266 -11.17 8.87 0.46
CA VAL A 266 -10.70 9.51 -0.77
C VAL A 266 -11.84 10.26 -1.43
N LEU A 267 -11.54 11.45 -1.94
CA LEU A 267 -12.47 12.22 -2.77
C LEU A 267 -11.71 12.78 -3.97
N ARG A 268 -12.41 12.93 -5.09
CA ARG A 268 -11.85 13.61 -6.26
C ARG A 268 -12.39 15.02 -6.33
N ALA A 269 -11.52 15.99 -6.57
CA ALA A 269 -11.89 17.40 -6.67
C ALA A 269 -11.01 18.15 -7.68
N GLU A 270 -11.46 19.31 -8.11
CA GLU A 270 -10.78 20.16 -9.09
C GLU A 270 -9.86 21.19 -8.42
N GLY A 271 -8.76 21.53 -9.09
CA GLY A 271 -7.87 22.60 -8.66
C GLY A 271 -8.61 23.95 -8.65
N GLY A 272 -8.38 24.74 -7.60
CA GLY A 272 -9.05 26.02 -7.38
C GLY A 272 -10.36 25.91 -6.58
N GLN A 273 -10.91 24.71 -6.36
CA GLN A 273 -12.07 24.55 -5.48
C GLN A 273 -11.65 24.72 -4.03
N GLU A 274 -12.56 25.22 -3.19
CA GLU A 274 -12.39 25.19 -1.74
C GLU A 274 -12.96 23.88 -1.21
N LEU A 275 -12.18 23.16 -0.39
CA LEU A 275 -12.64 22.00 0.36
C LEU A 275 -12.77 22.40 1.82
N THR A 276 -13.94 22.13 2.41
CA THR A 276 -14.21 22.28 3.83
C THR A 276 -14.53 20.92 4.44
N THR A 277 -13.93 20.60 5.58
CA THR A 277 -14.21 19.39 6.36
C THR A 277 -14.69 19.78 7.75
N ILE A 278 -15.82 19.22 8.17
CA ILE A 278 -16.41 19.41 9.51
C ILE A 278 -16.54 18.04 10.16
N ILE A 279 -16.04 17.88 11.38
CA ILE A 279 -16.07 16.62 12.12
C ILE A 279 -16.73 16.82 13.48
N ASP A 280 -17.60 15.88 13.85
CA ASP A 280 -18.27 15.81 15.15
C ASP A 280 -18.14 14.38 15.72
N PRO A 281 -17.77 14.17 16.98
CA PRO A 281 -17.33 15.17 17.95
C PRO A 281 -15.92 15.69 17.65
N ALA A 282 -15.80 17.02 17.68
CA ALA A 282 -14.60 17.79 17.35
C ALA A 282 -13.39 17.49 18.27
N ASP A 283 -13.62 17.07 19.51
CA ASP A 283 -12.60 16.88 20.54
C ASP A 283 -12.11 15.43 20.67
N ALA A 284 -12.63 14.50 19.87
CA ALA A 284 -12.27 13.09 19.94
C ALA A 284 -11.60 12.53 18.67
N VAL A 285 -11.61 13.29 17.57
CA VAL A 285 -11.10 12.86 16.26
C VAL A 285 -10.18 13.92 15.67
N TRP A 286 -8.99 13.50 15.25
CA TRP A 286 -8.07 14.31 14.44
C TRP A 286 -8.28 14.08 12.95
N VAL A 287 -8.07 15.13 12.16
CA VAL A 287 -8.23 15.12 10.70
C VAL A 287 -6.92 15.49 10.03
N SER A 288 -6.41 14.61 9.18
CA SER A 288 -5.30 14.87 8.25
C SER A 288 -5.80 14.90 6.81
N ILE A 289 -5.22 15.77 5.99
CA ILE A 289 -5.58 15.91 4.58
C ILE A 289 -4.32 15.98 3.74
N PHE A 290 -4.21 15.08 2.76
CA PHE A 290 -3.09 15.00 1.83
C PHE A 290 -3.58 14.78 0.39
N SER A 291 -2.81 15.26 -0.57
CA SER A 291 -3.07 15.01 -1.99
C SER A 291 -2.41 13.74 -2.50
N GLU A 292 -2.85 13.29 -3.67
CA GLU A 292 -2.27 12.16 -4.41
C GLU A 292 -0.76 12.27 -4.68
N ASP A 293 -0.22 13.48 -4.79
CA ASP A 293 1.21 13.74 -4.92
C ASP A 293 1.98 13.69 -3.59
N GLY A 294 1.29 13.42 -2.47
CA GLY A 294 1.84 13.36 -1.12
C GLY A 294 2.03 14.71 -0.44
N ALA A 295 1.55 15.81 -1.04
CA ALA A 295 1.57 17.10 -0.36
C ALA A 295 0.55 17.15 0.78
N GLU A 296 1.02 17.56 1.96
CA GLU A 296 0.19 17.70 3.15
C GLU A 296 -0.52 19.06 3.12
N LEU A 297 -1.86 19.04 3.10
CA LEU A 297 -2.71 20.24 3.14
C LEU A 297 -3.12 20.60 4.59
N LYS A 298 -3.31 19.57 5.42
CA LYS A 298 -3.54 19.69 6.85
C LYS A 298 -2.81 18.57 7.56
N SER A 299 -2.01 18.96 8.55
CA SER A 299 -1.38 18.05 9.50
C SER A 299 -2.20 17.94 10.79
N ASP A 300 -2.07 16.79 11.46
CA ASP A 300 -2.70 16.46 12.75
C ASP A 300 -2.33 17.42 13.91
N PHE A 301 -1.43 18.39 13.72
CA PHE A 301 -0.73 19.09 14.80
C PHE A 301 -1.33 20.41 15.30
N ASN A 302 -2.55 20.80 14.90
CA ASN A 302 -3.06 22.16 15.15
C ASN A 302 -4.43 22.30 15.87
N ASP A 303 -4.88 21.28 16.61
CA ASP A 303 -6.05 21.34 17.54
C ASP A 303 -7.37 21.83 16.92
N GLN A 304 -7.48 21.92 15.59
CA GLN A 304 -8.72 22.27 14.91
C GLN A 304 -9.27 21.04 14.20
N PRO A 305 -10.43 20.53 14.61
CA PRO A 305 -11.11 19.40 13.96
C PRO A 305 -11.57 19.74 12.54
N GLU A 306 -11.78 21.03 12.28
CA GLU A 306 -12.23 21.53 10.99
C GLU A 306 -11.06 21.96 10.10
N TRP A 307 -11.33 22.01 8.80
CA TRP A 307 -10.41 22.56 7.80
C TRP A 307 -11.20 23.26 6.70
N SER A 308 -10.65 24.36 6.19
CA SER A 308 -11.09 24.96 4.93
C SER A 308 -9.88 25.44 4.17
N GLY A 309 -9.77 25.09 2.88
CA GLY A 309 -8.65 25.50 2.05
C GLY A 309 -8.87 25.28 0.55
N THR A 310 -8.16 26.07 -0.26
CA THR A 310 -8.17 25.93 -1.72
C THR A 310 -7.29 24.78 -2.18
N LEU A 311 -7.83 23.93 -3.04
CA LEU A 311 -7.16 22.76 -3.58
C LEU A 311 -6.17 23.15 -4.70
N PRO A 312 -4.92 22.69 -4.66
CA PRO A 312 -3.87 23.14 -5.58
C PRO A 312 -4.01 22.56 -6.99
N ALA A 313 -4.64 21.40 -7.17
CA ALA A 313 -4.72 20.70 -8.45
C ALA A 313 -5.96 19.80 -8.57
N THR A 314 -6.28 19.38 -9.80
CA THR A 314 -7.36 18.42 -10.06
C THR A 314 -6.87 16.99 -9.89
N GLN A 315 -7.10 16.42 -8.71
CA GLN A 315 -6.56 15.13 -8.30
C GLN A 315 -7.41 14.46 -7.22
N ASP A 316 -6.99 13.28 -6.78
CA ASP A 316 -7.57 12.65 -5.61
C ASP A 316 -6.94 13.22 -4.32
N TYR A 317 -7.79 13.48 -3.34
CA TYR A 317 -7.43 13.96 -2.01
C TYR A 317 -7.85 12.91 -0.99
N TYR A 318 -6.99 12.68 -0.03
CA TYR A 318 -7.13 11.67 1.00
C TYR A 318 -7.36 12.37 2.34
N ILE A 319 -8.33 11.87 3.11
CA ILE A 319 -8.68 12.38 4.43
C ILE A 319 -8.55 11.22 5.41
N ASP A 320 -7.72 11.41 6.43
CA ASP A 320 -7.55 10.46 7.51
C ASP A 320 -8.22 11.00 8.77
N LEU A 321 -9.09 10.18 9.38
CA LEU A 321 -9.71 10.45 10.66
C LEU A 321 -9.12 9.54 11.72
N LYS A 322 -8.40 10.10 12.69
CA LYS A 322 -7.78 9.34 13.77
C LYS A 322 -8.50 9.55 15.09
N SER A 323 -8.90 8.47 15.75
CA SER A 323 -9.41 8.54 17.12
C SER A 323 -8.28 8.86 18.09
N ILE A 324 -8.50 9.85 18.96
CA ILE A 324 -7.56 10.26 20.00
C ILE A 324 -8.04 9.93 21.42
N VAL A 325 -9.13 9.19 21.52
CA VAL A 325 -9.74 8.79 22.79
C VAL A 325 -9.66 7.29 23.00
N ASP A 326 -9.63 6.87 24.27
CA ASP A 326 -9.46 5.46 24.65
C ASP A 326 -10.78 4.66 24.61
N THR A 327 -11.83 5.19 23.98
CA THR A 327 -13.15 4.56 23.84
C THR A 327 -13.64 4.62 22.40
N ASN A 328 -14.48 3.66 22.01
CA ASN A 328 -15.19 3.72 20.72
C ASN A 328 -15.96 5.04 20.62
N THR A 329 -15.80 5.73 19.50
CA THR A 329 -16.41 7.04 19.26
C THR A 329 -17.12 7.04 17.92
N ASP A 330 -18.42 7.32 17.96
CA ASP A 330 -19.18 7.61 16.75
C ASP A 330 -18.80 8.98 16.22
N TYR A 331 -18.64 9.09 14.91
CA TYR A 331 -18.30 10.35 14.24
C TYR A 331 -19.22 10.66 13.06
N SER A 332 -19.29 11.95 12.73
CA SER A 332 -19.88 12.48 11.52
C SER A 332 -18.86 13.38 10.81
N LEU A 333 -18.40 12.96 9.63
CA LEU A 333 -17.60 13.77 8.73
C LEU A 333 -18.51 14.40 7.67
N GLU A 334 -18.60 15.72 7.63
CA GLU A 334 -19.18 16.47 6.53
C GLU A 334 -18.06 17.06 5.66
N VAL A 335 -18.13 16.77 4.37
CA VAL A 335 -17.22 17.28 3.35
C VAL A 335 -18.01 18.19 2.42
N ILE A 336 -17.54 19.42 2.22
CA ILE A 336 -18.18 20.42 1.38
C ILE A 336 -17.17 20.88 0.33
N ILE A 337 -17.53 20.80 -0.94
CA ILE A 337 -16.77 21.35 -2.06
C ILE A 337 -17.74 22.12 -2.96
N PRO A 338 -17.81 23.46 -2.80
CA PRO A 338 -18.57 24.30 -3.70
C PRO A 338 -18.07 24.15 -5.15
N PRO A 339 -18.94 24.34 -6.15
CA PRO A 339 -18.49 24.47 -7.53
C PRO A 339 -17.50 25.63 -7.62
N LEU A 340 -16.52 25.52 -8.52
CA LEU A 340 -15.68 26.65 -8.87
C LEU A 340 -16.58 27.85 -9.18
N GLU A 341 -16.31 28.98 -8.54
CA GLU A 341 -16.95 30.21 -9.00
C GLU A 341 -16.57 30.39 -10.47
N PRO A 342 -17.56 30.58 -11.36
CA PRO A 342 -17.24 30.81 -12.76
C PRO A 342 -16.34 32.02 -12.85
N ASP A 343 -15.19 31.89 -13.51
CA ASP A 343 -14.30 33.02 -13.73
C ASP A 343 -15.09 34.11 -14.47
N THR A 344 -15.21 35.27 -13.83
CA THR A 344 -15.99 36.42 -14.32
C THR A 344 -15.11 37.45 -15.00
N THR A 345 -13.81 37.16 -15.18
CA THR A 345 -12.88 38.05 -15.85
C THR A 345 -13.40 38.36 -17.26
N PRO A 346 -13.64 39.64 -17.60
CA PRO A 346 -14.25 39.94 -18.89
C PRO A 346 -13.35 39.56 -20.07
N GLY A 347 -13.94 38.93 -21.08
CA GLY A 347 -13.29 38.65 -22.36
C GLY A 347 -13.57 39.71 -23.43
N GLU A 348 -13.16 39.41 -24.65
CA GLU A 348 -13.30 40.27 -25.82
C GLU A 348 -13.86 39.49 -27.02
N ILE A 349 -14.68 40.14 -27.84
CA ILE A 349 -14.98 39.67 -29.21
C ILE A 349 -14.39 40.64 -30.21
N ALA A 350 -13.82 40.11 -31.29
CA ALA A 350 -13.29 40.93 -32.37
C ALA A 350 -13.56 40.31 -33.75
N GLY A 351 -13.68 41.17 -34.76
CA GLY A 351 -14.12 40.69 -36.07
C GLY A 351 -14.24 41.75 -37.14
N TRP A 352 -14.79 41.33 -38.27
CA TRP A 352 -14.83 42.11 -39.50
C TRP A 352 -16.25 42.56 -39.83
N ILE A 353 -16.35 43.75 -40.43
CA ILE A 353 -17.60 44.33 -40.92
C ILE A 353 -17.50 44.45 -42.44
N GLY A 354 -18.33 43.68 -43.15
CA GLY A 354 -18.48 43.77 -44.59
C GLY A 354 -19.78 44.46 -45.00
N TYR A 355 -19.91 45.77 -44.80
CA TYR A 355 -21.12 46.52 -45.18
C TYR A 355 -21.21 46.71 -46.71
N PRO A 356 -22.40 46.61 -47.32
CA PRO A 356 -22.56 46.89 -48.75
C PRO A 356 -22.42 48.40 -49.04
N GLY A 357 -21.19 48.84 -49.36
CA GLY A 357 -20.85 50.23 -49.68
C GLY A 357 -20.00 50.89 -48.60
N ASP A 358 -20.15 52.22 -48.45
CA ASP A 358 -19.52 52.96 -47.34
C ASP A 358 -20.17 52.53 -46.02
N THR A 359 -19.39 51.97 -45.09
CA THR A 359 -19.92 51.50 -43.81
C THR A 359 -20.43 52.69 -42.99
N PRO A 360 -21.73 52.77 -42.65
CA PRO A 360 -22.22 53.83 -41.80
C PRO A 360 -21.78 53.61 -40.34
N ARG A 361 -22.20 54.50 -39.45
CA ARG A 361 -22.19 54.21 -38.02
C ARG A 361 -23.10 53.00 -37.77
N LEU A 362 -22.61 52.04 -37.00
CA LEU A 362 -23.35 50.81 -36.67
C LEU A 362 -23.41 50.63 -35.15
N HIS A 363 -24.51 50.04 -34.69
CA HIS A 363 -24.57 49.42 -33.37
C HIS A 363 -24.20 47.96 -33.52
N ILE A 364 -23.11 47.54 -32.88
CA ILE A 364 -22.75 46.12 -32.79
C ILE A 364 -23.15 45.65 -31.41
N LEU A 365 -23.97 44.59 -31.35
CA LEU A 365 -24.51 44.04 -30.13
C LEU A 365 -24.09 42.59 -29.95
N ALA A 366 -23.76 42.24 -28.70
CA ALA A 366 -23.61 40.88 -28.23
C ALA A 366 -24.78 40.57 -27.28
N PHE A 367 -25.69 39.68 -27.67
CA PHE A 367 -26.83 39.22 -26.87
C PHE A 367 -26.44 37.97 -26.11
N ASN A 368 -26.41 38.04 -24.78
CA ASN A 368 -26.18 36.87 -23.95
C ASN A 368 -27.40 35.95 -24.02
N ILE A 369 -27.18 34.71 -24.46
CA ILE A 369 -28.28 33.77 -24.73
C ILE A 369 -28.90 33.18 -23.46
N GLU A 370 -28.23 33.33 -22.31
CA GLU A 370 -28.63 32.74 -21.03
C GLU A 370 -29.27 33.77 -20.10
N THR A 371 -28.76 35.01 -20.07
CA THR A 371 -29.11 36.01 -19.05
C THR A 371 -29.99 37.15 -19.55
N THR A 372 -30.45 37.11 -20.81
CA THR A 372 -31.23 38.18 -21.50
C THR A 372 -30.52 39.55 -21.60
N TYR A 373 -29.33 39.69 -21.00
CA TYR A 373 -28.50 40.88 -21.13
C TYR A 373 -27.92 41.01 -22.52
N TRP A 374 -27.61 42.25 -22.89
CA TRP A 374 -26.93 42.58 -24.13
C TRP A 374 -25.92 43.69 -23.89
N TYR A 375 -24.86 43.67 -24.68
CA TYR A 375 -23.75 44.62 -24.65
C TYR A 375 -23.58 45.20 -26.04
N TYR A 376 -23.08 46.43 -26.14
CA TYR A 376 -22.96 47.08 -27.43
C TYR A 376 -21.79 48.04 -27.52
N ILE A 377 -21.35 48.26 -28.76
CA ILE A 377 -20.46 49.34 -29.14
C ILE A 377 -21.07 50.09 -30.32
N ILE A 378 -20.68 51.36 -30.47
CA ILE A 378 -21.03 52.18 -31.63
C ILE A 378 -19.76 52.38 -32.46
N THR A 379 -19.78 51.94 -33.71
CA THR A 379 -18.64 52.10 -34.61
C THR A 379 -18.53 53.54 -35.13
N SER A 380 -17.38 53.91 -35.70
CA SER A 380 -17.28 55.11 -36.52
C SER A 380 -17.65 54.78 -37.97
N PRO A 381 -18.03 55.77 -38.80
CA PRO A 381 -18.18 55.54 -40.24
C PRO A 381 -16.90 54.97 -40.85
N ASN A 382 -17.05 54.10 -41.84
CA ASN A 382 -15.98 53.38 -42.55
C ASN A 382 -15.14 52.43 -41.68
N THR A 383 -15.63 52.05 -40.48
CA THR A 383 -15.01 51.00 -39.69
C THR A 383 -15.20 49.64 -40.38
N THR A 384 -14.10 48.91 -40.59
CA THR A 384 -14.10 47.56 -41.21
C THR A 384 -13.72 46.46 -40.21
N TYR A 385 -13.17 46.82 -39.06
CA TYR A 385 -12.78 45.92 -37.99
C TYR A 385 -13.31 46.46 -36.66
N TYR A 386 -13.85 45.59 -35.82
CA TYR A 386 -14.37 45.97 -34.51
C TYR A 386 -13.82 45.08 -33.41
N SER A 387 -13.84 45.62 -32.21
CA SER A 387 -13.50 44.94 -30.96
C SER A 387 -14.46 45.43 -29.88
N MET A 388 -14.98 44.50 -29.09
CA MET A 388 -15.83 44.77 -27.94
C MET A 388 -15.24 44.02 -26.74
N THR A 389 -14.60 44.78 -25.86
CA THR A 389 -13.99 44.30 -24.61
C THR A 389 -14.97 44.42 -23.44
N GLY A 390 -14.67 43.77 -22.32
CA GLY A 390 -15.47 43.90 -21.11
C GLY A 390 -16.72 43.03 -21.10
N LEU A 391 -16.74 41.96 -21.90
CA LEU A 391 -17.87 41.04 -21.99
C LEU A 391 -17.73 39.94 -20.94
N PRO A 392 -18.75 39.70 -20.09
CA PRO A 392 -18.73 38.55 -19.18
C PRO A 392 -18.58 37.24 -19.96
N PRO A 393 -17.83 36.26 -19.45
CA PRO A 393 -17.75 34.93 -20.05
C PRO A 393 -19.15 34.32 -20.23
N GLY A 394 -19.35 33.62 -21.35
CA GLY A 394 -20.66 33.08 -21.69
C GLY A 394 -20.88 32.94 -23.19
N LYS A 395 -22.13 32.64 -23.56
CA LYS A 395 -22.52 32.40 -24.95
C LYS A 395 -23.35 33.56 -25.50
N TYR A 396 -22.96 34.02 -26.68
CA TYR A 396 -23.52 35.21 -27.29
C TYR A 396 -23.96 34.99 -28.73
N HIS A 397 -25.01 35.70 -29.14
CA HIS A 397 -25.26 35.99 -30.54
C HIS A 397 -24.82 37.42 -30.84
N VAL A 398 -24.06 37.59 -31.92
CA VAL A 398 -23.53 38.90 -32.31
C VAL A 398 -24.24 39.40 -33.56
N ALA A 399 -24.69 40.66 -33.52
CA ALA A 399 -25.38 41.30 -34.63
C ALA A 399 -24.98 42.76 -34.77
N ALA A 400 -25.05 43.27 -35.99
CA ALA A 400 -24.85 44.69 -36.30
C ALA A 400 -26.14 45.28 -36.88
N TYR A 401 -26.51 46.48 -36.43
CA TYR A 401 -27.67 47.22 -36.90
C TYR A 401 -27.23 48.55 -37.50
N SER A 402 -27.85 48.93 -38.62
CA SER A 402 -27.68 50.24 -39.23
C SER A 402 -28.85 51.16 -38.87
N GLN A 403 -28.61 52.48 -38.94
CA GLN A 403 -29.64 53.52 -38.75
C GLN A 403 -30.84 53.41 -39.70
N HIS A 404 -30.68 52.69 -40.82
CA HIS A 404 -31.73 52.47 -41.81
C HIS A 404 -32.45 51.13 -41.62
N GLY A 405 -32.24 50.47 -40.48
CA GLY A 405 -32.91 49.22 -40.09
C GLY A 405 -32.33 47.97 -40.74
N GLN A 406 -31.20 48.07 -41.46
CA GLN A 406 -30.52 46.87 -41.98
C GLN A 406 -29.81 46.15 -40.85
N VAL A 407 -29.79 44.83 -40.92
CA VAL A 407 -29.20 43.98 -39.90
C VAL A 407 -28.23 42.98 -40.51
N SER A 408 -27.13 42.73 -39.81
CA SER A 408 -26.18 41.66 -40.06
C SER A 408 -26.00 40.84 -38.79
N GLY A 409 -25.69 39.55 -38.93
CA GLY A 409 -25.43 38.66 -37.82
C GLY A 409 -24.22 37.79 -38.09
N TYR A 410 -23.61 37.26 -37.03
CA TYR A 410 -22.65 36.17 -37.18
C TYR A 410 -23.42 34.88 -37.47
N LEU A 411 -23.35 34.41 -38.72
CA LEU A 411 -24.18 33.31 -39.21
C LEU A 411 -23.37 32.06 -39.51
N THR A 412 -23.99 30.90 -39.30
CA THR A 412 -23.53 29.61 -39.83
C THR A 412 -23.71 29.57 -41.35
N ALA A 413 -23.07 28.61 -42.02
CA ALA A 413 -23.25 28.39 -43.46
C ALA A 413 -24.72 28.13 -43.88
N GLY A 414 -25.58 27.72 -42.94
CA GLY A 414 -27.02 27.54 -43.14
C GLY A 414 -27.87 28.80 -42.94
N GLY A 415 -27.25 29.96 -42.66
CA GLY A 415 -27.96 31.23 -42.47
C GLY A 415 -28.62 31.41 -41.10
N GLN A 416 -28.28 30.55 -40.12
CA GLN A 416 -28.74 30.67 -38.73
C GLN A 416 -27.68 31.38 -37.88
N LEU A 417 -28.09 32.05 -36.81
CA LEU A 417 -27.15 32.67 -35.87
C LEU A 417 -26.20 31.63 -35.29
N SER A 418 -24.91 31.95 -35.34
CA SER A 418 -23.85 31.14 -34.76
C SER A 418 -23.58 31.62 -33.34
N THR A 419 -23.41 30.68 -32.43
CA THR A 419 -23.08 30.95 -31.03
C THR A 419 -21.60 31.26 -30.89
N VAL A 420 -21.29 32.40 -30.27
CA VAL A 420 -19.93 32.83 -29.90
C VAL A 420 -19.74 32.52 -28.42
N THR A 421 -18.75 31.71 -28.08
CA THR A 421 -18.37 31.45 -26.68
C THR A 421 -17.23 32.38 -26.31
N ILE A 422 -17.44 33.20 -25.28
CA ILE A 422 -16.42 34.08 -24.70
C ILE A 422 -15.85 33.38 -23.47
N LEU A 423 -14.53 33.20 -23.46
CA LEU A 423 -13.78 32.69 -22.31
C LEU A 423 -13.17 33.84 -21.50
N PRO A 424 -12.90 33.66 -20.20
CA PRO A 424 -12.30 34.68 -19.36
C PRO A 424 -10.91 35.08 -19.85
N ASP A 425 -10.62 36.38 -19.85
CA ASP A 425 -9.33 36.98 -20.29
C ASP A 425 -8.88 36.56 -21.72
N GLU A 426 -9.81 36.10 -22.56
CA GLU A 426 -9.54 35.69 -23.93
C GLU A 426 -10.25 36.58 -24.97
N THR A 427 -9.62 36.72 -26.14
CA THR A 427 -10.21 37.37 -27.31
C THR A 427 -10.74 36.32 -28.28
N THR A 428 -12.05 36.33 -28.51
CA THR A 428 -12.69 35.51 -29.54
C THR A 428 -12.70 36.28 -30.86
N GLU A 429 -11.80 35.90 -31.78
CA GLU A 429 -11.62 36.56 -33.07
C GLU A 429 -12.47 35.93 -34.20
N ASN A 430 -12.38 36.52 -35.39
CA ASN A 430 -12.97 36.03 -36.65
C ASN A 430 -14.50 36.03 -36.68
N ILE A 431 -15.13 36.93 -35.92
CA ILE A 431 -16.57 37.14 -35.97
C ILE A 431 -16.91 37.99 -37.20
N ASP A 432 -17.35 37.36 -38.29
CA ASP A 432 -17.68 38.05 -39.54
C ASP A 432 -19.14 38.53 -39.56
N LEU A 433 -19.34 39.84 -39.69
CA LEU A 433 -20.64 40.50 -39.81
C LEU A 433 -20.87 41.06 -41.23
N SER A 434 -20.39 40.36 -42.25
CA SER A 434 -20.57 40.73 -43.68
C SER A 434 -21.93 40.38 -44.29
N SER A 435 -22.76 39.59 -43.61
CA SER A 435 -24.02 39.08 -44.16
C SER A 435 -25.20 40.02 -43.83
N TRP A 436 -25.42 41.03 -44.68
CA TRP A 436 -26.44 42.08 -44.46
C TRP A 436 -27.80 41.75 -45.10
N TYR A 437 -28.88 41.96 -44.33
CA TYR A 437 -30.26 41.71 -44.72
C TYR A 437 -31.20 42.86 -44.33
N ASN A 438 -32.37 42.90 -44.96
CA ASN A 438 -33.48 43.77 -44.55
C ASN A 438 -34.20 43.19 -43.33
N PRO A 439 -34.78 44.04 -42.47
CA PRO A 439 -35.51 43.59 -41.29
C PRO A 439 -36.72 42.76 -41.72
N GLY A 440 -36.74 41.48 -41.32
CA GLY A 440 -37.75 40.48 -41.71
C GLY A 440 -37.21 39.21 -42.38
N ALA A 441 -35.96 39.21 -42.85
CA ALA A 441 -35.32 38.02 -43.45
C ALA A 441 -34.65 37.09 -42.43
N ILE A 442 -34.28 37.60 -41.25
CA ILE A 442 -33.70 36.86 -40.13
C ILE A 442 -34.46 37.26 -38.86
N SER A 443 -34.81 36.29 -38.01
CA SER A 443 -35.43 36.52 -36.71
C SER A 443 -34.37 36.94 -35.67
N LEU A 444 -33.76 38.09 -35.86
CA LEU A 444 -32.91 38.72 -34.85
C LEU A 444 -33.77 39.55 -33.87
N PRO A 445 -33.37 39.69 -32.60
CA PRO A 445 -33.96 40.68 -31.70
C PRO A 445 -33.94 42.06 -32.35
N ALA A 446 -34.95 42.89 -32.10
CA ALA A 446 -34.87 44.30 -32.49
C ALA A 446 -33.71 44.97 -31.75
N ASP A 447 -33.10 46.01 -32.35
CA ASP A 447 -32.06 46.81 -31.68
C ASP A 447 -32.63 47.43 -30.39
N PRO A 448 -32.22 46.96 -29.19
CA PRO A 448 -32.70 47.45 -27.91
C PRO A 448 -32.14 48.83 -27.57
N VAL A 449 -31.05 49.28 -28.22
CA VAL A 449 -30.48 50.62 -28.01
C VAL A 449 -31.36 51.66 -28.68
N GLY A 450 -31.97 51.30 -29.81
CA GLY A 450 -32.66 52.24 -30.69
C GLY A 450 -31.68 53.20 -31.38
N TRP A 451 -32.10 53.78 -32.49
CA TRP A 451 -31.39 54.87 -33.18
C TRP A 451 -31.95 56.23 -32.82
#